data_AF-A0A3G5FHV5-F1
#
_entry.id   AF-A0A3G5FHV5-F1
#
_cell.length_a   1.000
_cell.length_b   1.000
_cell.length_c   1.000
_cell.angle_alpha   90.00
_cell.angle_beta   90.00
_cell.angle_gamma   90.00
#
_symmetry.space_group_name_H-M   'P 1'
#
loop_
_entity.id
_entity.type
_entity.pdbx_description
1 polymer ?
#
loop_
_entity_poly.entity_id
_entity_poly.type
_entity_poly.pdbx_seq_one_letter_code
_entity_poly.pdbx_strand_id
1 'polypeptide(L)'
;MQLNTLDKLLKEKQPQIYNKIHSPQHELSIELLKLRTENNLSVEDFSSMLGVTEKEYLDFEFGELNKTIKEYYQLINNAKKEIAFRNNTNIMPKEFVLVGVIRTDAGYRRPEEEQSWDRKETMNSKGLASVN
;
A
#
# COMPACT_ATOMS: atom_id res chain seq x y z
N MET A 1 2.98 -1.77 -44.24
CA MET A 1 3.29 -0.68 -43.30
C MET A 1 4.75 -0.30 -43.52
N GLN A 2 5.06 0.95 -43.93
CA GLN A 2 6.44 1.37 -44.14
C GLN A 2 7.02 1.83 -42.79
N LEU A 3 8.19 1.28 -42.39
CA LEU A 3 8.91 1.75 -41.20
C LEU A 3 9.48 3.14 -41.45
N ASN A 4 9.38 4.03 -40.45
CA ASN A 4 9.99 5.35 -40.53
C ASN A 4 11.53 5.25 -40.47
N THR A 5 12.23 6.33 -40.77
CA THR A 5 13.70 6.36 -40.82
C THR A 5 14.34 5.99 -39.48
N LEU A 6 13.73 6.38 -38.36
CA LEU A 6 14.22 6.07 -37.02
C LEU A 6 14.08 4.58 -36.70
N ASP A 7 12.93 3.97 -37.01
CA ASP A 7 12.68 2.56 -36.81
C ASP A 7 13.63 1.68 -37.63
N LYS A 8 13.91 2.09 -38.88
CA LYS A 8 14.91 1.42 -39.72
C LYS A 8 16.30 1.48 -39.08
N LEU A 9 16.71 2.66 -38.63
CA LEU A 9 18.01 2.85 -37.98
C LEU A 9 18.11 2.05 -36.67
N LEU A 10 17.04 2.06 -35.86
CA LEU A 10 16.99 1.37 -34.58
C LEU A 10 17.03 -0.15 -34.79
N LYS A 11 16.28 -0.67 -35.77
CA LYS A 11 16.29 -2.09 -36.14
C LYS A 11 17.67 -2.55 -36.61
N GLU A 12 18.41 -1.71 -37.32
CA GLU A 12 19.75 -2.05 -37.82
C GLU A 12 20.82 -1.95 -36.73
N LYS A 13 20.82 -0.88 -35.93
CA LYS A 13 21.89 -0.60 -34.96
C LYS A 13 21.65 -1.19 -33.58
N GLN A 14 20.39 -1.31 -33.16
CA GLN A 14 20.00 -1.77 -31.82
C GLN A 14 18.73 -2.65 -31.90
N PRO A 15 18.82 -3.82 -32.55
CA PRO A 15 17.66 -4.69 -32.78
C PRO A 15 16.95 -5.12 -31.49
N GLN A 16 17.70 -5.28 -30.39
CA GLN A 16 17.14 -5.60 -29.08
C GLN A 16 16.21 -4.50 -28.55
N ILE A 17 16.58 -3.22 -28.73
CA ILE A 17 15.74 -2.09 -28.31
C ILE A 17 14.54 -1.98 -29.24
N TYR A 18 14.76 -2.12 -30.55
CA TYR A 18 13.67 -2.13 -31.53
C TYR A 18 12.61 -3.19 -31.19
N ASN A 19 13.02 -4.43 -30.92
CA ASN A 19 12.10 -5.51 -30.57
C ASN A 19 11.35 -5.21 -29.27
N LYS A 20 12.05 -4.61 -28.29
CA LYS A 20 11.46 -4.25 -27.00
C LYS A 20 10.35 -3.22 -27.17
N ILE A 21 10.62 -2.09 -27.82
CA ILE A 21 9.64 -1.00 -27.98
C ILE A 21 8.44 -1.38 -28.88
N HIS A 22 8.59 -2.41 -29.73
CA HIS A 22 7.52 -2.92 -30.59
C HIS A 22 6.86 -4.20 -30.03
N SER A 23 7.13 -4.55 -28.78
CA SER A 23 6.54 -5.71 -28.12
C SER A 23 5.23 -5.36 -27.41
N PRO A 24 4.29 -6.31 -27.26
CA PRO A 24 3.13 -6.14 -26.39
C PRO A 24 3.52 -5.82 -24.94
N GLN A 25 4.65 -6.35 -24.46
CA GLN A 25 5.17 -6.08 -23.13
C GLN A 25 5.49 -4.60 -22.91
N HIS A 26 5.91 -3.87 -23.95
CA HIS A 26 6.15 -2.44 -23.86
C HIS A 26 4.86 -1.64 -23.62
N GLU A 27 3.77 -1.99 -24.30
CA GLU A 27 2.48 -1.34 -24.07
C GLU A 27 1.99 -1.60 -22.63
N LEU A 28 2.16 -2.83 -22.15
CA LEU A 28 1.80 -3.23 -20.79
C LEU A 28 2.71 -2.58 -19.73
N SER A 29 3.99 -2.38 -20.04
CA SER A 29 4.92 -1.68 -19.15
C SER A 29 4.55 -0.20 -18.99
N ILE A 30 4.12 0.44 -20.08
CA ILE A 30 3.57 1.80 -20.04
C ILE A 30 2.31 1.86 -19.16
N GLU A 31 1.43 0.86 -19.24
CA GLU A 31 0.24 0.80 -18.37
C GLU A 31 0.63 0.71 -16.88
N LEU A 32 1.61 -0.12 -16.52
CA LEU A 32 2.12 -0.20 -15.14
C LEU A 32 2.74 1.11 -14.67
N LEU A 33 3.55 1.75 -15.52
CA LEU A 33 4.16 3.04 -15.22
C LEU A 33 3.07 4.11 -14.96
N LYS A 34 2.02 4.15 -15.78
CA LYS A 34 0.88 5.06 -15.59
C LYS A 34 0.18 4.80 -14.27
N LEU A 35 -0.14 3.54 -13.95
CA LEU A 35 -0.79 3.20 -12.68
C LEU A 35 0.02 3.69 -11.47
N ARG A 36 1.35 3.52 -11.48
CA ARG A 36 2.21 4.01 -10.40
C ARG A 36 2.27 5.54 -10.34
N THR A 37 2.53 6.18 -11.47
CA THR A 37 2.78 7.63 -11.53
C THR A 37 1.51 8.46 -11.31
N GLU A 38 0.37 8.03 -11.85
CA GLU A 38 -0.93 8.70 -11.65
C GLU A 38 -1.43 8.60 -10.21
N ASN A 39 -0.94 7.62 -9.43
CA ASN A 39 -1.29 7.45 -8.02
C ASN A 39 -0.23 8.00 -7.05
N ASN A 40 0.79 8.70 -7.58
CA ASN A 40 1.92 9.28 -6.85
C ASN A 40 2.64 8.26 -5.95
N LEU A 41 2.84 7.03 -6.45
CA LEU A 41 3.50 5.97 -5.71
C LEU A 41 4.98 5.89 -6.08
N SER A 42 5.83 5.75 -5.06
CA SER A 42 7.24 5.44 -5.26
C SER A 42 7.40 4.00 -5.78
N VAL A 43 8.59 3.66 -6.29
CA VAL A 43 8.92 2.29 -6.71
C VAL A 43 8.83 1.32 -5.53
N GLU A 44 9.33 1.74 -4.37
CA GLU A 44 9.29 0.99 -3.11
C GLU A 44 7.85 0.72 -2.65
N ASP A 45 7.02 1.77 -2.60
CA ASP A 45 5.61 1.64 -2.18
C ASP A 45 4.82 0.74 -3.13
N PHE A 46 5.01 0.93 -4.44
CA PHE A 46 4.27 0.21 -5.46
C PHE A 46 4.66 -1.27 -5.54
N SER A 47 5.95 -1.57 -5.45
CA SER A 47 6.43 -2.96 -5.40
C SER A 47 5.98 -3.68 -4.13
N SER A 48 6.06 -3.01 -2.98
CA SER A 48 5.56 -3.51 -1.70
C SER A 48 4.05 -3.79 -1.75
N MET A 49 3.26 -2.88 -2.32
CA MET A 49 1.81 -3.05 -2.52
C MET A 49 1.48 -4.28 -3.39
N LEU A 50 2.34 -4.59 -4.36
CA LEU A 50 2.17 -5.72 -5.26
C LEU A 50 2.74 -7.04 -4.74
N GLY A 51 3.45 -7.01 -3.61
CA GLY A 51 4.10 -8.18 -3.03
C GLY A 51 5.27 -8.71 -3.88
N VAL A 52 5.96 -7.83 -4.60
CA VAL A 52 7.15 -8.15 -5.42
C VAL A 52 8.34 -7.31 -4.97
N THR A 53 9.55 -7.74 -5.32
CA THR A 53 10.74 -6.89 -5.07
C THR A 53 10.77 -5.68 -6.00
N GLU A 54 11.43 -4.60 -5.59
CA GLU A 54 11.64 -3.42 -6.46
C GLU A 54 12.28 -3.80 -7.79
N LYS A 55 13.27 -4.70 -7.76
CA LYS A 55 13.94 -5.19 -8.97
C LYS A 55 12.98 -5.90 -9.91
N GLU A 56 12.17 -6.83 -9.39
CA GLU A 56 11.18 -7.53 -10.20
C GLU A 56 10.17 -6.57 -10.79
N TYR A 57 9.69 -5.61 -10.00
CA TYR A 57 8.80 -4.57 -10.50
C TYR A 57 9.45 -3.74 -11.62
N LEU A 58 10.70 -3.33 -11.45
CA LEU A 58 11.43 -2.58 -12.47
C LEU A 58 11.63 -3.39 -13.76
N ASP A 59 11.83 -4.71 -13.67
CA ASP A 59 11.86 -5.57 -14.87
C ASP A 59 10.53 -5.46 -15.66
N PHE A 60 9.38 -5.40 -14.96
CA PHE A 60 8.10 -5.15 -15.59
C PHE A 60 7.95 -3.71 -16.10
N GLU A 61 8.30 -2.70 -15.30
CA GLU A 61 8.18 -1.28 -15.71
C GLU A 61 9.04 -0.96 -16.94
N PHE A 62 10.21 -1.59 -17.05
CA PHE A 62 11.09 -1.43 -18.20
C PHE A 62 10.65 -2.24 -19.41
N GLY A 63 9.65 -3.11 -19.34
CA GLY A 63 9.17 -3.87 -20.50
C GLY A 63 10.06 -5.07 -20.83
N GLU A 64 10.67 -5.74 -19.85
CA GLU A 64 11.54 -6.89 -20.09
C GLU A 64 10.81 -8.03 -20.81
N LEU A 65 11.47 -8.58 -21.84
CA LEU A 65 10.91 -9.61 -22.73
C LEU A 65 11.02 -11.03 -22.17
N ASN A 66 11.77 -11.20 -21.07
CA ASN A 66 11.87 -12.47 -20.34
C ASN A 66 10.61 -12.74 -19.49
N LYS A 67 9.75 -11.74 -19.29
CA LYS A 67 8.44 -11.87 -18.65
C LYS A 67 7.37 -12.13 -19.70
N THR A 68 6.46 -13.04 -19.40
CA THR A 68 5.34 -13.37 -20.26
C THR A 68 4.25 -12.30 -20.19
N ILE A 69 3.49 -12.14 -21.28
CA ILE A 69 2.33 -11.24 -21.34
C ILE A 69 1.31 -11.55 -20.23
N LYS A 70 1.16 -12.84 -19.86
CA LYS A 70 0.27 -13.27 -18.78
C LYS A 70 0.72 -12.71 -17.42
N GLU A 71 2.02 -12.72 -17.14
CA GLU A 71 2.56 -12.16 -15.89
C GLU A 71 2.31 -10.64 -15.80
N TYR A 72 2.48 -9.91 -16.91
CA TYR A 72 2.12 -8.49 -16.97
C TYR A 72 0.64 -8.25 -16.63
N TYR A 73 -0.27 -8.98 -17.28
CA TYR A 73 -1.70 -8.83 -17.00
C TYR A 73 -2.06 -9.16 -15.55
N GLN A 74 -1.42 -10.18 -14.96
CA GLN A 74 -1.63 -10.50 -13.55
C GLN A 74 -1.19 -9.35 -12.65
N LEU A 75 0.01 -8.79 -12.88
CA LEU A 75 0.53 -7.69 -12.09
C LEU A 75 -0.33 -6.42 -12.23
N ILE A 76 -0.73 -6.08 -13.45
CA ILE A 76 -1.61 -4.93 -13.75
C ILE A 76 -2.96 -5.09 -13.04
N ASN A 77 -3.57 -6.28 -13.12
CA ASN A 77 -4.86 -6.53 -12.46
C ASN A 77 -4.76 -6.44 -10.93
N ASN A 78 -3.65 -6.91 -10.35
CA ASN A 78 -3.39 -6.75 -8.93
C ASN A 78 -3.22 -5.27 -8.57
N ALA A 79 -2.42 -4.52 -9.33
CA ALA A 79 -2.25 -3.08 -9.13
C ALA A 79 -3.58 -2.31 -9.14
N LYS A 80 -4.43 -2.59 -10.13
CA LYS A 80 -5.77 -1.97 -10.22
C LYS A 80 -6.64 -2.27 -9.01
N LYS A 81 -6.61 -3.50 -8.49
CA LYS A 81 -7.37 -3.89 -7.29
C LYS A 81 -6.86 -3.17 -6.05
N GLU A 82 -5.56 -3.16 -5.83
CA GLU A 82 -4.94 -2.51 -4.67
C GLU A 82 -5.16 -0.99 -4.68
N ILE A 83 -5.00 -0.35 -5.84
CA ILE A 83 -5.31 1.08 -6.01
C ILE A 83 -6.78 1.36 -5.73
N ALA A 84 -7.70 0.54 -6.26
CA ALA A 84 -9.13 0.71 -5.99
C ALA A 84 -9.46 0.58 -4.50
N PHE A 85 -8.85 -0.40 -3.81
CA PHE A 85 -9.02 -0.59 -2.38
C PHE A 85 -8.46 0.60 -1.56
N ARG A 86 -7.26 1.07 -1.89
CA ARG A 86 -6.65 2.27 -1.30
C ARG A 86 -7.53 3.51 -1.48
N ASN A 87 -8.08 3.69 -2.67
CA ASN A 87 -8.94 4.85 -2.95
C ASN A 87 -10.26 4.75 -2.20
N ASN A 88 -10.83 3.55 -2.06
CA ASN A 88 -12.05 3.36 -1.27
C ASN A 88 -11.84 3.59 0.24
N THR A 89 -10.70 3.17 0.78
CA THR A 89 -10.34 3.39 2.19
C THR A 89 -10.00 4.85 2.49
N ASN A 90 -9.45 5.60 1.53
CA ASN A 90 -9.27 7.05 1.65
C ASN A 90 -10.58 7.86 1.62
N ILE A 91 -11.71 7.25 1.22
CA ILE A 91 -13.04 7.87 1.27
C ILE A 91 -13.72 7.65 2.63
N MET A 92 -13.20 6.74 3.49
CA MET A 92 -13.63 6.71 4.90
C MET A 92 -13.08 7.97 5.58
N PRO A 93 -13.94 8.93 5.99
CA PRO A 93 -13.45 10.12 6.66
C PRO A 93 -12.68 9.72 7.92
N LYS A 94 -11.56 10.40 8.17
CA LYS A 94 -10.77 10.36 9.42
C LYS A 94 -11.56 10.80 10.67
N GLU A 95 -12.88 10.93 10.59
CA GLU A 95 -13.78 11.10 11.73
C GLU A 95 -14.33 9.75 12.17
N PHE A 96 -13.46 8.88 12.67
CA PHE A 96 -13.85 8.10 13.84
C PHE A 96 -13.05 8.68 15.01
N VAL A 97 -13.52 9.81 15.52
CA VAL A 97 -13.14 10.22 16.86
C VAL A 97 -13.73 9.15 17.78
N LEU A 98 -12.88 8.30 18.33
CA LEU A 98 -13.24 7.34 19.35
C LEU A 98 -13.50 8.10 20.68
N VAL A 99 -14.45 9.04 20.71
CA VAL A 99 -15.01 9.54 21.97
C VAL A 99 -16.18 8.63 22.27
N GLY A 100 -15.92 7.66 23.15
CA GLY A 100 -16.86 6.60 23.46
C GLY A 100 -18.20 7.13 23.96
N VAL A 101 -19.28 6.69 23.32
CA VAL A 101 -20.54 6.30 23.97
C VAL A 101 -21.22 5.27 23.05
N ILE A 102 -21.25 4.00 23.45
CA ILE A 102 -22.18 3.04 22.84
C ILE A 102 -23.55 3.36 23.46
N ARG A 103 -24.50 3.82 22.64
CA ARG A 103 -25.92 3.86 23.05
C ARG A 103 -26.48 2.45 22.92
N THR A 104 -26.76 1.83 24.04
CA THR A 104 -27.71 0.72 24.13
C THR A 104 -28.98 1.22 24.82
N ASP A 105 -30.12 0.61 24.54
CA ASP A 105 -31.45 1.01 25.03
C ASP A 105 -31.64 0.87 26.56
N ALA A 106 -30.55 0.63 27.29
CA ALA A 106 -30.54 0.22 28.70
C ALA A 106 -29.64 1.13 29.55
N GLY A 107 -29.85 2.45 29.52
CA GLY A 107 -29.35 3.39 30.54
C GLY A 107 -27.82 3.61 30.61
N TYR A 108 -27.42 4.79 31.07
CA TYR A 108 -26.01 5.19 31.15
C TYR A 108 -25.28 4.47 32.29
N ARG A 109 -24.19 3.74 31.98
CA ARG A 109 -23.19 3.31 32.97
C ARG A 109 -21.84 3.95 32.65
N ARG A 110 -21.35 4.81 33.54
CA ARG A 110 -20.04 5.47 33.42
C ARG A 110 -18.95 4.43 33.74
N PRO A 111 -17.90 4.26 32.91
CA PRO A 111 -16.75 3.44 33.30
C PRO A 111 -15.99 4.17 34.41
N GLU A 112 -15.74 3.49 35.53
CA GLU A 112 -14.92 4.01 36.61
C GLU A 112 -13.49 4.23 36.09
N GLU A 113 -12.96 5.44 36.30
CA GLU A 113 -11.61 5.84 35.93
C GLU A 113 -10.59 5.05 36.77
N GLU A 114 -9.97 4.02 36.20
CA GLU A 114 -8.71 3.49 36.74
C GLU A 114 -7.57 4.48 36.43
N GLN A 115 -7.38 5.45 37.33
CA GLN A 115 -6.11 6.15 37.49
C GLN A 115 -5.73 6.17 38.97
N SER A 116 -4.85 5.25 39.38
CA SER A 116 -4.08 5.38 40.62
C SER A 116 -2.63 5.02 40.35
N TRP A 117 -1.88 6.04 39.95
CA TRP A 117 -0.43 6.06 40.07
C TRP A 117 -0.10 6.40 41.53
N ASP A 118 0.18 5.41 42.36
CA ASP A 118 1.04 5.59 43.53
C ASP A 118 1.57 4.23 44.03
N ARG A 119 2.81 3.92 43.64
CA ARG A 119 3.66 2.93 44.30
C ARG A 119 4.86 3.64 44.90
N LYS A 120 4.75 4.08 46.15
CA LYS A 120 5.79 4.23 47.20
C LYS A 120 5.04 4.37 48.53
N GLU A 121 5.39 3.86 49.70
CA GLU A 121 6.40 2.96 50.24
C GLU A 121 5.88 2.65 51.68
N THR A 122 6.08 1.41 52.12
CA THR A 122 6.34 0.99 53.53
C THR A 122 5.42 1.43 54.70
N MET A 123 4.65 0.45 55.19
CA MET A 123 4.43 0.02 56.59
C MET A 123 4.66 0.95 57.81
N ASN A 124 3.64 0.87 58.69
CA ASN A 124 3.69 0.82 60.17
C ASN A 124 3.74 2.14 60.97
N SER A 125 2.60 2.52 61.58
CA SER A 125 2.51 2.70 63.04
C SER A 125 1.09 3.06 63.54
N LYS A 126 0.65 2.29 64.56
CA LYS A 126 -0.27 2.63 65.68
C LYS A 126 -1.79 2.72 65.45
N GLY A 127 -2.52 2.03 66.34
CA GLY A 127 -3.94 2.21 66.66
C GLY A 127 -4.66 0.90 66.97
N LEU A 128 -4.22 0.11 67.97
CA LEU A 128 -4.87 0.03 69.30
C LEU A 128 -6.40 0.19 69.26
N ALA A 129 -7.08 -0.93 69.45
CA ALA A 129 -8.52 -1.04 69.63
C ALA A 129 -8.99 -0.29 70.89
N SER A 130 -10.02 0.54 70.73
CA SER A 130 -10.94 0.92 71.80
C SER A 130 -12.29 0.28 71.52
N VAL A 131 -12.71 -0.65 72.37
CA VAL A 131 -14.13 -0.97 72.58
C VAL A 131 -14.33 -1.11 74.08
N ASN A 132 -15.35 -0.38 74.56
CA ASN A 132 -15.79 -0.28 75.96
C ASN A 132 -16.14 -1.63 76.59
#